data_AF-A0A976LNS0-F1
#
_entry.id   AF-A0A976LNS0-F1
#
_cell.length_a   1.000
_cell.length_b   1.000
_cell.length_c   1.000
_cell.angle_alpha   90.00
_cell.angle_beta   90.00
_cell.angle_gamma   90.00
#
_symmetry.space_group_name_H-M   'P 1'
#
loop_
_entity.id
_entity.type
_entity.pdbx_description
1 polymer ?
#
loop_
_entity_poly.entity_id
_entity_poly.type
_entity_poly.pdbx_seq_one_letter_code
_entity_poly.pdbx_strand_id
1 'polypeptide(L)' 'EAALHARRYHEASRNFYNRKLNKTNVMVVHNALAHKLARAAYYIMRDNVPFEEGKLHA' A
#
# COMPACT_ATOMS: atom_id res chain seq x y z
N GLU A 1 -2.54 8.19 8.50
CA GLU A 1 -3.88 7.54 8.47
C GLU A 1 -4.01 6.38 7.48
N ALA A 2 -4.08 6.59 6.15
CA ALA A 2 -4.41 5.52 5.18
C ALA A 2 -3.51 4.27 5.23
N ALA A 3 -2.18 4.43 5.30
CA ALA A 3 -1.25 3.30 5.41
C ALA A 3 -1.42 2.51 6.71
N LEU A 4 -1.82 3.18 7.80
CA LEU A 4 -2.03 2.53 9.09
C LEU A 4 -3.33 1.70 9.08
N HIS A 5 -4.38 2.23 8.46
CA HIS A 5 -5.63 1.50 8.20
C HIS A 5 -5.40 0.30 7.28
N ALA A 6 -4.69 0.49 6.16
CA ALA A 6 -4.37 -0.59 5.23
C ALA A 6 -3.61 -1.72 5.92
N ARG A 7 -2.62 -1.39 6.77
CA ARG A 7 -1.89 -2.39 7.57
C ARG A 7 -2.80 -3.16 8.54
N ARG A 8 -3.82 -2.53 9.10
CA ARG A 8 -4.71 -3.13 10.12
C ARG A 8 -5.78 -4.03 9.50
N TYR A 9 -6.39 -3.60 8.40
CA TYR A 9 -7.59 -4.23 7.85
C TYR A 9 -7.34 -5.02 6.56
N HIS A 10 -6.26 -4.74 5.83
CA HIS A 10 -5.93 -5.45 4.59
C HIS A 10 -4.74 -6.38 4.79
N GLU A 11 -4.98 -7.68 4.63
CA GLU A 11 -3.96 -8.71 4.81
C GLU A 11 -2.80 -8.58 3.82
N ALA A 12 -3.08 -8.30 2.53
CA ALA A 12 -2.03 -8.13 1.53
C ALA A 12 -1.11 -6.94 1.86
N SER A 13 -1.69 -5.84 2.35
CA SER A 13 -0.94 -4.67 2.82
C SER A 13 -0.10 -4.97 4.06
N ARG A 14 -0.63 -5.75 5.00
CA ARG A 14 0.13 -6.23 6.17
C ARG A 14 1.29 -7.14 5.76
N ASN A 15 1.08 -8.06 4.83
CA ASN A 15 2.11 -8.98 4.35
C ASN A 15 3.22 -8.23 3.60
N PHE A 16 2.88 -7.27 2.74
CA PHE A 16 3.85 -6.37 2.11
C PHE A 16 4.65 -5.58 3.17
N TYR A 17 3.94 -5.01 4.16
CA TYR A 17 4.56 -4.24 5.24
C TYR A 17 5.57 -5.08 6.01
N ASN A 18 5.19 -6.27 6.48
CA ASN A 18 6.06 -7.16 7.23
C ASN A 18 7.26 -7.64 6.41
N ARG A 19 7.05 -8.03 5.14
CA ARG A 19 8.14 -8.44 4.24
C ARG A 19 9.17 -7.34 4.03
N LYS A 20 8.72 -6.09 3.92
CA LYS A 20 9.61 -4.94 3.72
C LYS A 20 10.23 -4.45 5.03
N LEU A 21 9.54 -4.60 6.16
CA LEU A 21 10.06 -4.34 7.50
C LEU A 21 11.21 -5.25 7.88
N ASN A 22 11.18 -6.51 7.46
CA ASN A 22 12.31 -7.43 7.66
C ASN A 22 13.60 -6.99 6.93
N LYS A 23 13.50 -6.03 5.99
CA LYS A 23 14.63 -5.55 5.17
C LYS A 23 15.01 -4.09 5.45
N THR A 24 14.13 -3.31 6.08
CA THR A 24 14.26 -1.84 6.20
C THR A 24 13.59 -1.30 7.46
N ASN A 25 13.79 -0.03 7.79
CA ASN A 25 13.20 0.59 8.98
C ASN A 25 11.69 0.90 8.83
N VAL A 26 11.01 1.08 9.98
CA VAL A 26 9.56 1.34 10.08
C VAL A 26 9.11 2.55 9.25
N MET A 27 9.89 3.63 9.27
CA MET A 27 9.61 4.89 8.55
C MET A 27 9.55 4.66 7.04
N VAL A 28 10.54 3.97 6.48
CA VAL A 28 10.63 3.66 5.05
C VAL A 28 9.48 2.76 4.62
N VAL A 29 9.12 1.76 5.43
CA VAL A 29 8.00 0.86 5.11
C VAL A 29 6.67 1.62 5.12
N HIS A 30 6.45 2.48 6.11
CA HIS A 30 5.23 3.29 6.21
C HIS A 30 5.07 4.19 4.98
N ASN A 31 6.13 4.92 4.61
CA ASN A 31 6.15 5.76 3.42
C ASN A 31 5.95 4.96 2.13
N ALA A 32 6.55 3.77 2.02
CA ALA A 32 6.37 2.92 0.86
C ALA A 32 4.93 2.42 0.69
N LEU A 33 4.26 2.04 1.79
CA LEU A 33 2.85 1.64 1.76
C LEU A 33 1.95 2.82 1.39
N ALA A 34 2.18 3.99 2.01
CA ALA A 34 1.45 5.22 1.68
C ALA A 34 1.61 5.61 0.20
N HIS A 35 2.82 5.51 -0.34
CA HIS A 35 3.09 5.83 -1.74
C HIS A 35 2.40 4.88 -2.72
N LYS A 36 2.35 3.57 -2.41
CA LYS A 36 1.59 2.59 -3.21
C LYS A 36 0.09 2.91 -3.22
N LEU A 37 -0.48 3.26 -2.06
CA LEU A 37 -1.89 3.66 -1.95
C LEU A 37 -2.19 4.95 -2.73
N ALA A 38 -1.32 5.95 -2.64
CA ALA A 38 -1.46 7.20 -3.39
C ALA A 38 -1.42 6.97 -4.91
N ARG A 39 -0.51 6.11 -5.40
CA ARG A 39 -0.46 5.73 -6.81
C ARG A 39 -1.72 5.00 -7.26
N ALA A 40 -2.24 4.08 -6.45
CA ALA A 40 -3.49 3.39 -6.77
C ALA A 40 -4.66 4.38 -6.88
N ALA A 41 -4.78 5.30 -5.92
CA ALA A 41 -5.80 6.36 -5.96
C ALA A 41 -5.67 7.25 -7.21
N TYR A 42 -4.44 7.63 -7.58
CA TYR A 42 -4.19 8.40 -8.80
C TYR A 42 -4.68 7.67 -10.06
N TYR A 43 -4.38 6.38 -10.22
CA TYR A 43 -4.82 5.63 -11.41
C TYR A 43 -6.33 5.39 -11.45
N ILE A 44 -6.97 5.16 -10.31
CA ILE A 44 -8.44 5.09 -10.23
C ILE A 44 -9.06 6.39 -10.73
N MET A 45 -8.56 7.54 -10.23
CA MET A 45 -9.09 8.86 -10.61
C MET A 45 -8.79 9.22 -12.07
N ARG A 46 -7.60 8.87 -12.56
CA ARG A 46 -7.17 9.20 -13.93
C ARG A 46 -7.88 8.34 -14.98
N ASP A 47 -7.92 7.03 -14.74
CA ASP A 47 -8.37 6.05 -15.74
C ASP A 47 -9.84 5.66 -15.53
N ASN A 48 -10.49 6.15 -14.47
CA ASN A 48 -11.86 5.79 -14.05
C ASN A 48 -12.08 4.26 -13.96
N VAL A 49 -11.02 3.55 -13.54
CA VAL A 49 -11.03 2.10 -13.37
C VAL A 49 -11.31 1.73 -11.92
N PRO A 50 -11.95 0.58 -11.65
CA PRO A 50 -12.11 0.08 -10.30
C PRO A 50 -10.76 -0.19 -9.63
N PHE A 51 -10.72 -0.09 -8.30
CA PHE A 51 -9.54 -0.46 -7.52
C PHE A 51 -9.24 -1.95 -7.68
N GLU A 52 -8.01 -2.28 -8.05
CA GLU A 52 -7.51 -3.65 -8.13
C GLU A 52 -6.35 -3.87 -7.15
N GLU A 53 -6.58 -4.68 -6.11
CA GLU A 53 -5.59 -4.95 -5.05
C GLU A 53 -4.32 -5.63 -5.59
N GLY A 54 -4.44 -6.47 -6.63
CA GLY A 54 -3.30 -7.11 -7.27
C GLY A 54 -2.27 -6.13 -7.83
N LYS A 55 -2.71 -4.96 -8.32
CA LYS A 55 -1.83 -3.91 -8.84
C LYS A 55 -1.16 -3.08 -7.74
N LEU A 56 -1.66 -3.15 -6.50
CA LEU A 56 -1.12 -2.40 -5.36
C LEU A 56 0.21 -2.99 -4.85
N HIS A 57 0.30 -4.31 -4.77
CA HIS A 57 1.43 -5.03 -4.17
C HIS A 57 2.32 -5.81 -5.17
N ALA A 58 1.94 -5.82 -6.45
CA ALA A 58 2.83 -6.18 -7.55
C ALA A 58 4.12 -5.34 -7.54
#